data_AF-A0A7J9RDY2-F1
#
_entry.id   AF-A0A7J9RDY2-F1
#
_cell.length_a   1.000
_cell.length_b   1.000
_cell.length_c   1.000
_cell.angle_alpha   90.00
_cell.angle_beta   90.00
_cell.angle_gamma   90.00
#
_symmetry.space_group_name_H-M   'P 1'
#
loop_
_entity.id
_entity.type
_entity.pdbx_description
1 polymer ?
#
loop_
_entity_poly.entity_id
_entity_poly.type
_entity_poly.pdbx_seq_one_letter_code
_entity_poly.pdbx_strand_id
1 'polypeptide(L)'
;KVSLKRVVLGLVLASIVLFSFQSSFGYTVNYEKWGPKIKDVSTVCIIEPDYPNNDVLSESFAKRLMDETRISISEWEVQLQSSERGRDKSMWEINQIPISLEKQDGFDYDQCHIFIKFKDKPDSQDEWYKLLGKTIYEIGDTGRSDITIYYNNIKFCKTEDKDWVYFDPCYEDLPRLMQQIQTVVKHEFGHALGLGHYKSDDLDVSIAWARGTVPAPSIMAVFSHQNLNENVIKPKDVVAVRSLYGENGFLPNEDEVKVFDTFTPTSELYIIPKGGFATAGVEGLINKTQYLQGLPVEITIVNPNELVQTRKVQVNSDGGFNFQTVLDDNTLNGTYTVIAEYRDKKSPEVAVEIQHEGDKDNSEIPQWIKNSVKWWAEDKINELDFILGIQDLIRKGILSPPTPEDLTLDELEENQSYGVKIPKYVKQTSLWWTEGKISDQEFVDGIQYLIKKGHLVI
;
A
#
# COMPACT_ATOMS: atom_id res chain seq x y z
N LYS A 1 78.18 15.74 -35.32
CA LYS A 1 78.37 16.51 -34.08
C LYS A 1 77.17 16.26 -33.19
N VAL A 2 77.38 15.46 -32.15
CA VAL A 2 76.41 15.07 -31.11
C VAL A 2 76.42 16.14 -30.01
N SER A 3 75.32 16.23 -29.26
CA SER A 3 75.24 16.78 -27.89
C SER A 3 75.12 18.30 -27.75
N LEU A 4 74.00 18.79 -27.21
CA LEU A 4 73.84 19.09 -25.77
C LEU A 4 72.57 19.94 -25.59
N LYS A 5 71.54 19.37 -24.96
CA LYS A 5 70.66 20.05 -23.96
C LYS A 5 69.62 19.04 -23.47
N ARG A 6 70.09 18.05 -22.72
CA ARG A 6 69.33 17.41 -21.65
C ARG A 6 69.53 18.25 -20.40
N VAL A 7 68.53 19.02 -19.97
CA VAL A 7 68.30 19.32 -18.55
C VAL A 7 66.80 19.61 -18.41
N VAL A 8 66.17 18.99 -17.41
CA VAL A 8 64.80 19.19 -16.91
C VAL A 8 63.66 18.55 -17.73
N LEU A 9 63.57 17.22 -17.69
CA LEU A 9 62.26 16.54 -17.74
C LEU A 9 62.32 15.31 -16.84
N GLY A 10 62.38 15.57 -15.54
CA GLY A 10 62.42 14.56 -14.50
C GLY A 10 61.90 15.17 -13.22
N LEU A 11 60.60 15.45 -13.19
CA LEU A 11 59.74 15.72 -12.02
C LEU A 11 58.33 16.14 -12.49
N VAL A 12 57.66 15.23 -13.19
CA VAL A 12 56.20 15.11 -13.12
C VAL A 12 56.00 13.66 -12.67
N LEU A 13 56.42 13.32 -11.44
CA LEU A 13 55.52 13.35 -10.29
C LEU A 13 54.14 12.86 -10.72
N ALA A 14 54.07 11.54 -10.88
CA ALA A 14 53.01 10.71 -10.33
C ALA A 14 51.71 11.48 -10.06
N SER A 15 51.03 11.93 -11.11
CA SER A 15 49.60 12.21 -11.04
C SER A 15 48.93 10.85 -11.05
N ILE A 16 48.94 10.23 -9.87
CA ILE A 16 47.80 9.58 -9.23
C ILE A 16 46.64 9.44 -10.22
N VAL A 17 46.70 8.38 -11.04
CA VAL A 17 45.49 7.74 -11.53
C VAL A 17 44.99 6.91 -10.34
N LEU A 18 44.48 7.61 -9.32
CA LEU A 18 43.46 7.01 -8.49
C LEU A 18 42.25 6.94 -9.40
N PHE A 19 42.10 5.81 -10.08
CA PHE A 19 40.76 5.29 -10.27
C PHE A 19 40.18 5.20 -8.86
N SER A 20 39.42 6.22 -8.48
CA SER A 20 38.38 6.06 -7.49
C SER A 20 37.44 5.01 -8.07
N PHE A 21 37.78 3.74 -7.83
CA PHE A 21 36.77 2.72 -7.63
C PHE A 21 35.97 3.19 -6.42
N GLN A 22 35.02 4.10 -6.64
CA GLN A 22 33.82 4.07 -5.83
C GLN A 22 33.27 2.68 -6.12
N SER A 23 33.41 1.79 -5.15
CA SER A 23 32.47 0.69 -5.00
C SER A 23 31.10 1.37 -4.88
N SER A 24 30.47 1.59 -6.02
CA SER A 24 29.02 1.75 -6.12
C SER A 24 28.47 0.45 -5.56
N PHE A 25 28.21 0.44 -4.26
CA PHE A 25 27.22 -0.47 -3.72
C PHE A 25 25.94 -0.06 -4.43
N GLY A 26 25.54 -0.85 -5.42
CA GLY A 26 24.34 -0.56 -6.19
C GLY A 26 23.14 -0.62 -5.26
N TYR A 27 22.52 0.52 -5.01
CA TYR A 27 21.23 0.62 -4.34
C TYR A 27 20.11 0.39 -5.36
N THR A 28 18.98 -0.14 -4.93
CA THR A 28 17.80 -0.36 -5.78
C THR A 28 16.74 0.70 -5.49
N VAL A 29 16.05 1.15 -6.53
CA VAL A 29 15.04 2.22 -6.45
C VAL A 29 13.79 1.84 -7.22
N ASN A 30 12.72 1.56 -6.49
CA ASN A 30 11.50 0.98 -7.07
C ASN A 30 10.24 1.65 -6.49
N TYR A 31 9.14 1.51 -7.23
CA TYR A 31 7.82 1.76 -6.67
C TYR A 31 7.47 0.66 -5.66
N GLU A 32 6.93 1.05 -4.51
CA GLU A 32 6.29 0.14 -3.56
C GLU A 32 5.03 -0.51 -4.15
N LYS A 33 4.34 -1.33 -3.34
CA LYS A 33 3.06 -1.97 -3.70
C LYS A 33 2.12 -0.95 -4.33
N TRP A 34 1.60 -1.32 -5.50
CA TRP A 34 0.72 -0.49 -6.31
C TRP A 34 -0.70 -0.47 -5.70
N GLY A 35 -1.35 0.69 -5.77
CA GLY A 35 -2.75 0.86 -5.41
C GLY A 35 -3.70 0.32 -6.48
N PRO A 36 -5.02 0.23 -6.18
CA PRO A 36 -6.02 -0.13 -7.19
C PRO A 36 -6.01 0.86 -8.35
N LYS A 37 -6.26 0.35 -9.55
CA LYS A 37 -6.37 1.17 -10.76
C LYS A 37 -7.78 1.74 -10.87
N ILE A 38 -7.90 2.88 -11.52
CA ILE A 38 -9.20 3.39 -11.98
C ILE A 38 -9.76 2.39 -13.00
N LYS A 39 -11.03 1.99 -12.84
CA LYS A 39 -11.67 0.95 -13.67
C LYS A 39 -12.66 1.47 -14.70
N ASP A 40 -13.01 2.74 -14.63
CA ASP A 40 -13.98 3.40 -15.51
C ASP A 40 -13.48 4.82 -15.84
N VAL A 41 -14.31 5.64 -16.51
CA VAL A 41 -13.98 7.02 -16.87
C VAL A 41 -13.47 7.80 -15.65
N SER A 42 -12.25 8.32 -15.76
CA SER A 42 -11.58 9.10 -14.71
C SER A 42 -12.34 10.40 -14.43
N THR A 43 -13.30 10.35 -13.50
CA THR A 43 -14.07 11.52 -13.03
C THR A 43 -13.62 11.90 -11.62
N VAL A 44 -13.05 13.09 -11.50
CA VAL A 44 -12.48 13.65 -10.28
C VAL A 44 -13.40 14.74 -9.77
N CYS A 45 -13.99 14.52 -8.60
CA CYS A 45 -14.83 15.50 -7.92
C CYS A 45 -13.99 16.24 -6.89
N ILE A 46 -13.86 17.55 -7.09
CA ILE A 46 -13.08 18.43 -6.22
C ILE A 46 -14.08 19.20 -5.38
N ILE A 47 -14.05 18.99 -4.07
CA ILE A 47 -15.06 19.49 -3.14
C ILE A 47 -14.55 20.78 -2.50
N GLU A 48 -15.26 21.89 -2.72
CA GLU A 48 -14.90 23.16 -2.11
C GLU A 48 -15.00 23.07 -0.58
N PRO A 49 -13.96 23.47 0.17
CA PRO A 49 -13.98 23.37 1.62
C PRO A 49 -14.93 24.41 2.26
N ASP A 50 -15.50 24.05 3.41
CA ASP A 50 -16.35 24.94 4.21
C ASP A 50 -15.50 26.09 4.78
N TYR A 51 -15.41 27.18 4.02
CA TYR A 51 -14.75 28.41 4.41
C TYR A 51 -15.60 29.34 5.29
N PRO A 52 -16.95 29.42 5.17
CA PRO A 52 -17.75 30.31 6.02
C PRO A 52 -17.61 30.05 7.52
N ASN A 53 -17.42 28.79 7.92
CA ASN A 53 -17.30 28.39 9.33
C ASN A 53 -15.84 28.19 9.78
N ASN A 54 -14.86 28.70 9.04
CA ASN A 54 -13.44 28.46 9.31
C ASN A 54 -12.66 29.76 9.53
N ASP A 55 -11.95 29.87 10.65
CA ASP A 55 -11.23 31.09 11.05
C ASP A 55 -9.98 31.38 10.20
N VAL A 56 -9.45 30.37 9.49
CA VAL A 56 -8.19 30.45 8.72
C VAL A 56 -8.47 30.51 7.21
N LEU A 57 -9.54 29.87 6.76
CA LEU A 57 -9.83 29.64 5.34
C LEU A 57 -10.74 30.75 4.79
N SER A 58 -10.18 31.66 3.97
CA SER A 58 -10.99 32.66 3.27
C SER A 58 -11.64 32.10 1.99
N GLU A 59 -12.73 32.71 1.53
CA GLU A 59 -13.36 32.38 0.23
C GLU A 59 -12.34 32.46 -0.93
N SER A 60 -11.50 33.49 -0.95
CA SER A 60 -10.49 33.67 -2.00
C SER A 60 -9.42 32.59 -1.97
N PHE A 61 -9.05 32.12 -0.79
CA PHE A 61 -8.10 31.03 -0.64
C PHE A 61 -8.73 29.69 -1.00
N ALA A 62 -9.98 29.42 -0.61
CA ALA A 62 -10.75 28.24 -1.00
C ALA A 62 -10.86 28.12 -2.53
N LYS A 63 -11.26 29.20 -3.22
CA LYS A 63 -11.29 29.22 -4.70
C LYS A 63 -9.92 28.94 -5.31
N ARG A 64 -8.86 29.51 -4.73
CA ARG A 64 -7.50 29.24 -5.19
C ARG A 64 -7.09 27.78 -4.98
N LEU A 65 -7.45 27.14 -3.86
CA LEU A 65 -7.21 25.71 -3.65
C LEU A 65 -7.87 24.88 -4.76
N MET A 66 -9.11 25.21 -5.12
CA MET A 66 -9.86 24.53 -6.18
C MET A 66 -9.15 24.67 -7.52
N ASP A 67 -8.79 25.89 -7.92
CA ASP A 67 -8.14 26.16 -9.20
C ASP A 67 -6.77 25.49 -9.32
N GLU A 68 -5.94 25.56 -8.27
CA GLU A 68 -4.58 25.03 -8.27
C GLU A 68 -4.57 23.49 -8.22
N THR A 69 -5.59 22.90 -7.58
CA THR A 69 -5.82 21.46 -7.60
C THR A 69 -6.18 21.00 -9.01
N ARG A 70 -7.06 21.72 -9.71
CA ARG A 70 -7.42 21.41 -11.10
C ARG A 70 -6.22 21.47 -12.03
N ILE A 71 -5.41 22.53 -11.90
CA ILE A 71 -4.17 22.66 -12.68
C ILE A 71 -3.23 21.48 -12.41
N SER A 72 -3.07 21.09 -11.14
CA SER A 72 -2.21 19.97 -10.74
C SER A 72 -2.67 18.62 -11.33
N ILE A 73 -3.98 18.39 -11.42
CA ILE A 73 -4.56 17.21 -12.08
C ILE A 73 -4.36 17.29 -13.60
N SER A 74 -4.62 18.44 -14.21
CA SER A 74 -4.44 18.65 -15.64
C SER A 74 -2.97 18.50 -16.07
N GLU A 75 -2.00 18.76 -15.19
CA GLU A 75 -0.60 18.45 -15.49
C GLU A 75 -0.37 16.95 -15.68
N TRP A 76 -1.00 16.07 -14.88
CA TRP A 76 -0.94 14.63 -15.08
C TRP A 76 -1.50 14.22 -16.44
N GLU A 77 -2.70 14.71 -16.77
CA GLU A 77 -3.33 14.48 -18.08
C GLU A 77 -2.42 14.91 -19.23
N VAL A 78 -1.89 16.13 -19.20
CA VAL A 78 -1.02 16.67 -20.25
C VAL A 78 0.25 15.82 -20.40
N GLN A 79 0.88 15.42 -19.29
CA GLN A 79 2.08 14.58 -19.32
C GLN A 79 1.79 13.21 -19.95
N LEU A 80 0.68 12.57 -19.58
CA LEU A 80 0.24 11.28 -20.15
C LEU A 80 -0.09 11.41 -21.64
N GLN A 81 -0.91 12.38 -22.04
CA GLN A 81 -1.27 12.65 -23.43
C GLN A 81 -0.06 13.00 -24.31
N SER A 82 0.90 13.76 -23.77
CA SER A 82 2.11 14.15 -24.49
C SER A 82 3.05 12.97 -24.75
N SER A 83 2.95 11.92 -23.92
CA SER A 83 3.75 10.72 -24.04
C SER A 83 3.27 9.75 -25.14
N GLU A 84 2.05 9.96 -25.67
CA GLU A 84 1.49 9.16 -26.76
C GLU A 84 1.94 9.65 -28.14
N ARG A 85 2.32 8.70 -29.01
CA ARG A 85 2.74 8.96 -30.39
C ARG A 85 1.73 8.37 -31.37
N GLY A 86 0.97 9.24 -32.05
CA GLY A 86 0.08 8.83 -33.16
C GLY A 86 -1.16 8.03 -32.76
N ARG A 87 -1.51 7.99 -31.47
CA ARG A 87 -2.72 7.36 -30.93
C ARG A 87 -3.73 8.42 -30.49
N ASP A 88 -4.94 7.96 -30.21
CA ASP A 88 -5.94 8.79 -29.53
C ASP A 88 -5.42 9.19 -28.15
N LYS A 89 -5.48 10.49 -27.87
CA LYS A 89 -5.04 11.07 -26.60
C LYS A 89 -6.19 11.18 -25.60
N SER A 90 -7.43 11.08 -26.08
CA SER A 90 -8.64 11.12 -25.23
C SER A 90 -8.66 9.98 -24.22
N MET A 91 -7.92 8.90 -24.47
CA MET A 91 -7.80 7.78 -23.54
C MET A 91 -7.17 8.15 -22.17
N TRP A 92 -6.49 9.29 -22.10
CA TRP A 92 -5.93 9.83 -20.86
C TRP A 92 -6.73 11.02 -20.30
N GLU A 93 -7.90 11.30 -20.84
CA GLU A 93 -8.76 12.41 -20.41
C GLU A 93 -9.18 12.22 -18.95
N ILE A 94 -9.12 13.32 -18.19
CA ILE A 94 -9.53 13.36 -16.79
C ILE A 94 -10.67 14.37 -16.67
N ASN A 95 -11.89 13.87 -16.48
CA ASN A 95 -13.05 14.70 -16.25
C ASN A 95 -12.97 15.28 -14.82
N GLN A 96 -13.05 16.60 -14.69
CA GLN A 96 -12.94 17.29 -13.41
C GLN A 96 -14.22 18.06 -13.10
N ILE A 97 -14.88 17.73 -11.99
CA ILE A 97 -16.12 18.36 -11.54
C ILE A 97 -15.81 19.16 -10.25
N PRO A 98 -15.60 20.49 -10.34
CA PRO A 98 -15.51 21.32 -9.14
C PRO A 98 -16.90 21.53 -8.55
N ILE A 99 -17.08 21.14 -7.29
CA ILE A 99 -18.34 21.23 -6.56
C ILE A 99 -18.24 22.39 -5.56
N SER A 100 -18.89 23.51 -5.88
CA SER A 100 -18.98 24.67 -4.97
C SER A 100 -19.82 24.34 -3.74
N LEU A 101 -19.58 25.04 -2.63
CA LEU A 101 -20.29 24.80 -1.35
C LEU A 101 -21.80 24.72 -1.50
N GLU A 102 -22.38 25.66 -2.26
CA GLU A 102 -23.83 25.76 -2.50
C GLU A 102 -24.43 24.60 -3.32
N LYS A 103 -23.58 23.82 -4.00
CA LYS A 103 -23.98 22.71 -4.87
C LYS A 103 -23.74 21.34 -4.23
N GLN A 104 -23.10 21.27 -3.07
CA GLN A 104 -22.80 19.99 -2.41
C GLN A 104 -24.09 19.29 -1.97
N ASP A 105 -25.04 20.05 -1.44
CA ASP A 105 -26.36 19.54 -1.08
C ASP A 105 -27.14 19.13 -2.34
N GLY A 106 -27.43 17.83 -2.46
CA GLY A 106 -28.17 17.27 -3.59
C GLY A 106 -27.33 16.96 -4.84
N PHE A 107 -26.00 17.05 -4.75
CA PHE A 107 -25.12 16.55 -5.80
C PHE A 107 -25.14 15.01 -5.83
N ASP A 108 -25.20 14.44 -7.03
CA ASP A 108 -25.09 13.00 -7.23
C ASP A 108 -23.61 12.59 -7.23
N TYR A 109 -23.12 12.11 -6.09
CA TYR A 109 -21.71 11.72 -5.93
C TYR A 109 -21.38 10.37 -6.57
N ASP A 110 -22.37 9.58 -7.02
CA ASP A 110 -22.11 8.28 -7.64
C ASP A 110 -21.44 8.39 -9.01
N GLN A 111 -21.47 9.57 -9.64
CA GLN A 111 -20.74 9.86 -10.89
C GLN A 111 -19.23 10.05 -10.69
N CYS A 112 -18.76 10.16 -9.44
CA CYS A 112 -17.37 10.42 -9.12
C CYS A 112 -16.60 9.13 -8.86
N HIS A 113 -15.32 9.11 -9.27
CA HIS A 113 -14.39 8.01 -8.99
C HIS A 113 -13.28 8.42 -8.02
N ILE A 114 -12.81 9.65 -8.14
CA ILE A 114 -11.81 10.21 -7.22
C ILE A 114 -12.42 11.42 -6.54
N PHE A 115 -12.35 11.47 -5.22
CA PHE A 115 -12.81 12.61 -4.43
C PHE A 115 -11.59 13.37 -3.90
N ILE A 116 -11.55 14.68 -4.06
CA ILE A 116 -10.54 15.53 -3.44
C ILE A 116 -11.21 16.48 -2.47
N LYS A 117 -10.82 16.39 -1.20
CA LYS A 117 -11.30 17.24 -0.11
C LYS A 117 -10.14 17.89 0.62
N PHE A 118 -10.42 19.02 1.26
CA PHE A 118 -9.42 19.81 1.96
C PHE A 118 -9.75 19.88 3.45
N LYS A 119 -8.74 19.68 4.29
CA LYS A 119 -8.82 19.86 5.75
C LYS A 119 -7.68 20.76 6.20
N ASP A 120 -7.88 21.43 7.33
CA ASP A 120 -6.82 22.22 7.97
C ASP A 120 -5.66 21.31 8.38
N LYS A 121 -5.96 20.23 9.13
CA LYS A 121 -4.99 19.26 9.64
C LYS A 121 -5.62 17.86 9.82
N PRO A 122 -4.83 16.80 10.05
CA PRO A 122 -5.35 15.48 10.35
C PRO A 122 -6.15 15.46 11.66
N ASP A 123 -7.10 14.54 11.80
CA ASP A 123 -7.95 14.46 13.00
C ASP A 123 -7.15 13.90 14.21
N SER A 124 -6.22 12.97 13.96
CA SER A 124 -5.37 12.38 15.00
C SER A 124 -4.05 13.14 15.15
N GLN A 125 -3.71 13.52 16.39
CA GLN A 125 -2.48 14.26 16.71
C GLN A 125 -1.21 13.47 16.33
N ASP A 126 -1.24 12.14 16.37
CA ASP A 126 -0.11 11.27 15.99
C ASP A 126 0.16 11.25 14.47
N GLU A 127 -0.81 11.70 13.68
CA GLU A 127 -0.68 11.86 12.23
C GLU A 127 -0.19 13.27 11.84
N TRP A 128 -0.20 14.24 12.75
CA TRP A 128 0.05 15.66 12.44
C TRP A 128 1.42 15.96 11.83
N TYR A 129 2.42 15.11 12.06
CA TYR A 129 3.76 15.29 11.51
C TYR A 129 4.07 14.35 10.34
N LYS A 130 3.15 13.44 10.00
CA LYS A 130 3.40 12.37 9.02
C LYS A 130 2.75 12.63 7.68
N LEU A 131 1.63 13.37 7.65
CA LEU A 131 0.76 13.44 6.47
C LEU A 131 0.60 14.88 6.00
N LEU A 132 0.93 15.16 4.75
CA LEU A 132 0.55 16.42 4.09
C LEU A 132 -0.68 16.26 3.20
N GLY A 133 -0.88 15.04 2.72
CA GLY A 133 -2.11 14.55 2.14
C GLY A 133 -2.29 13.08 2.51
N LYS A 134 -3.43 12.53 2.13
CA LYS A 134 -3.74 11.12 2.33
C LYS A 134 -4.69 10.65 1.26
N THR A 135 -4.26 9.70 0.44
CA THR A 135 -5.12 8.91 -0.44
C THR A 135 -5.58 7.63 0.27
N ILE A 136 -6.89 7.42 0.31
CA ILE A 136 -7.54 6.22 0.84
C ILE A 136 -8.35 5.58 -0.28
N TYR A 137 -8.29 4.26 -0.40
CA TYR A 137 -9.03 3.51 -1.41
C TYR A 137 -10.33 2.97 -0.82
N GLU A 138 -11.39 2.94 -1.62
CA GLU A 138 -12.63 2.28 -1.23
C GLU A 138 -12.41 0.77 -1.07
N ILE A 139 -13.17 0.16 -0.15
CA ILE A 139 -13.10 -1.28 0.11
C ILE A 139 -13.76 -2.03 -1.05
N GLY A 140 -13.09 -3.08 -1.52
CA GLY A 140 -13.46 -3.76 -2.75
C GLY A 140 -12.77 -3.08 -3.92
N ASP A 141 -12.37 -3.86 -4.92
CA ASP A 141 -11.60 -3.39 -6.07
C ASP A 141 -12.49 -2.55 -7.02
N THR A 142 -13.04 -1.44 -6.52
CA THR A 142 -13.96 -0.52 -7.23
C THR A 142 -13.20 0.49 -8.07
N GLY A 143 -11.92 0.73 -7.76
CA GLY A 143 -11.11 1.77 -8.38
C GLY A 143 -11.44 3.19 -7.88
N ARG A 144 -12.27 3.33 -6.84
CA ARG A 144 -12.58 4.63 -6.22
C ARG A 144 -11.59 4.99 -5.12
N SER A 145 -11.31 6.29 -4.98
CA SER A 145 -10.42 6.79 -3.93
C SER A 145 -10.80 8.17 -3.39
N ASP A 146 -10.47 8.38 -2.12
CA ASP A 146 -10.61 9.62 -1.37
C ASP A 146 -9.22 10.22 -1.13
N ILE A 147 -8.98 11.41 -1.68
CA ILE A 147 -7.80 12.23 -1.43
C ILE A 147 -8.17 13.34 -0.44
N THR A 148 -7.47 13.38 0.69
CA THR A 148 -7.53 14.49 1.64
C THR A 148 -6.24 15.31 1.57
N ILE A 149 -6.35 16.61 1.32
CA ILE A 149 -5.23 17.54 1.28
C ILE A 149 -5.25 18.41 2.55
N TYR A 150 -4.13 18.47 3.28
CA TYR A 150 -4.00 19.31 4.47
C TYR A 150 -3.38 20.66 4.13
N TYR A 151 -4.15 21.74 4.26
CA TYR A 151 -3.72 23.06 3.79
C TYR A 151 -2.95 23.89 4.81
N ASN A 152 -3.02 23.57 6.11
CA ASN A 152 -2.25 24.30 7.12
C ASN A 152 -0.77 23.91 7.09
N ASN A 153 0.09 24.87 7.39
CA ASN A 153 1.53 24.69 7.44
C ASN A 153 1.95 23.95 8.71
N ILE A 154 3.11 23.29 8.64
CA ILE A 154 3.75 22.68 9.81
C ILE A 154 4.93 23.55 10.22
N LYS A 155 5.00 23.89 11.51
CA LYS A 155 6.15 24.53 12.13
C LYS A 155 6.68 23.64 13.25
N PHE A 156 7.83 24.00 13.82
CA PHE A 156 8.28 23.40 15.08
C PHE A 156 7.75 24.23 16.25
N CYS A 157 6.83 23.65 17.03
CA CYS A 157 6.34 24.21 18.27
C CYS A 157 7.30 23.87 19.41
N LYS A 158 7.50 24.83 20.31
CA LYS A 158 8.25 24.60 21.54
C LYS A 158 7.32 23.94 22.57
N THR A 159 7.66 22.75 23.03
CA THR A 159 7.03 22.08 24.16
C THR A 159 8.04 22.08 25.31
N GLU A 160 7.65 22.49 26.51
CA GLU A 160 8.54 22.49 27.68
C GLU A 160 7.96 21.63 28.79
N ASP A 161 8.81 20.82 29.42
CA ASP A 161 8.53 20.24 30.73
C ASP A 161 9.54 20.75 31.78
N LYS A 162 9.55 20.15 32.98
CA LYS A 162 10.41 20.62 34.08
C LYS A 162 11.91 20.48 33.80
N ASP A 163 12.30 19.58 32.91
CA ASP A 163 13.69 19.18 32.69
C ASP A 163 14.16 19.40 31.25
N TRP A 164 13.24 19.54 30.27
CA TRP A 164 13.56 19.61 28.85
C TRP A 164 12.71 20.59 28.04
N VAL A 165 13.31 21.05 26.94
CA VAL A 165 12.65 21.81 25.88
C VAL A 165 12.68 20.96 24.61
N TYR A 166 11.51 20.60 24.11
CA TYR A 166 11.31 19.88 22.86
C TYR A 166 10.85 20.85 21.76
N PHE A 167 11.20 20.52 20.52
CA PHE A 167 10.71 21.20 19.32
C PHE A 167 9.97 20.18 18.46
N ASP A 168 8.67 20.08 18.65
CA ASP A 168 7.83 19.09 17.97
C ASP A 168 7.17 19.71 16.73
N PRO A 169 7.06 18.97 15.61
CA PRO A 169 6.28 19.45 14.48
C PRO A 169 4.81 19.60 14.87
N CYS A 170 4.23 20.76 14.62
CA CYS A 170 2.85 21.10 14.89
C CYS A 170 2.24 21.83 13.70
N TYR A 171 0.94 21.66 13.47
CA TYR A 171 0.23 22.51 12.52
C TYR A 171 0.07 23.91 13.10
N GLU A 172 0.39 24.93 12.30
CA GLU A 172 0.02 26.31 12.60
C GLU A 172 -1.31 26.66 11.94
N ASP A 173 -2.03 27.63 12.51
CA ASP A 173 -3.28 28.16 11.95
C ASP A 173 -2.98 29.15 10.80
N LEU A 174 -2.03 28.79 9.94
CA LEU A 174 -1.66 29.52 8.75
C LEU A 174 -1.55 28.55 7.57
N PRO A 175 -2.06 28.93 6.39
CA PRO A 175 -1.99 28.08 5.21
C PRO A 175 -0.56 27.96 4.67
N ARG A 176 -0.27 26.81 4.04
CA ARG A 176 0.97 26.58 3.30
C ARG A 176 1.08 27.47 2.06
N LEU A 177 2.29 27.55 1.54
CA LEU A 177 2.50 28.09 0.19
C LEU A 177 1.76 27.24 -0.83
N MET A 178 1.09 27.88 -1.77
CA MET A 178 0.28 27.19 -2.77
C MET A 178 1.08 26.19 -3.61
N GLN A 179 2.37 26.45 -3.86
CA GLN A 179 3.26 25.52 -4.56
C GLN A 179 3.50 24.22 -3.76
N GLN A 180 3.50 24.28 -2.43
CA GLN A 180 3.60 23.07 -1.60
C GLN A 180 2.31 22.25 -1.73
N ILE A 181 1.16 22.93 -1.71
CA ILE A 181 -0.15 22.28 -1.89
C ILE A 181 -0.24 21.59 -3.26
N GLN A 182 0.17 22.27 -4.33
CA GLN A 182 0.26 21.66 -5.67
C GLN A 182 1.14 20.40 -5.67
N THR A 183 2.29 20.42 -4.98
CA THR A 183 3.19 19.26 -4.89
C THR A 183 2.48 18.08 -4.22
N VAL A 184 1.77 18.36 -3.11
CA VAL A 184 0.97 17.35 -2.40
C VAL A 184 -0.15 16.82 -3.29
N VAL A 185 -0.91 17.69 -3.95
CA VAL A 185 -1.99 17.29 -4.86
C VAL A 185 -1.46 16.37 -5.96
N LYS A 186 -0.34 16.72 -6.63
CA LYS A 186 0.25 15.87 -7.68
C LYS A 186 0.69 14.52 -7.14
N HIS A 187 1.24 14.47 -5.93
CA HIS A 187 1.68 13.24 -5.26
C HIS A 187 0.49 12.34 -4.89
N GLU A 188 -0.48 12.87 -4.16
CA GLU A 188 -1.66 12.11 -3.73
C GLU A 188 -2.51 11.66 -4.93
N PHE A 189 -2.58 12.48 -5.98
CA PHE A 189 -3.23 12.08 -7.22
C PHE A 189 -2.48 10.94 -7.91
N GLY A 190 -1.14 10.91 -7.84
CA GLY A 190 -0.34 9.77 -8.29
C GLY A 190 -0.73 8.47 -7.57
N HIS A 191 -1.03 8.53 -6.27
CA HIS A 191 -1.59 7.38 -5.53
C HIS A 191 -2.97 6.97 -6.04
N ALA A 192 -3.84 7.93 -6.38
CA ALA A 192 -5.15 7.66 -6.96
C ALA A 192 -5.06 7.06 -8.39
N LEU A 193 -3.97 7.32 -9.11
CA LEU A 193 -3.62 6.62 -10.35
C LEU A 193 -2.99 5.23 -10.12
N GLY A 194 -2.89 4.78 -8.87
CA GLY A 194 -2.36 3.46 -8.49
C GLY A 194 -0.86 3.40 -8.22
N LEU A 195 -0.12 4.52 -8.27
CA LEU A 195 1.31 4.51 -7.94
C LEU A 195 1.53 4.33 -6.44
N GLY A 196 2.49 3.49 -6.06
CA GLY A 196 3.04 3.47 -4.69
C GLY A 196 4.05 4.60 -4.46
N HIS A 197 4.65 4.67 -3.27
CA HIS A 197 5.81 5.53 -3.08
C HIS A 197 7.00 5.03 -3.88
N TYR A 198 7.80 5.96 -4.38
CA TYR A 198 9.09 5.68 -5.01
C TYR A 198 10.19 5.75 -3.96
N LYS A 199 10.79 4.62 -3.59
CA LYS A 199 11.81 4.57 -2.53
C LYS A 199 13.10 3.88 -2.97
N SER A 200 14.18 4.25 -2.29
CA SER A 200 15.44 3.51 -2.32
C SER A 200 15.49 2.52 -1.16
N ASP A 201 16.19 1.40 -1.35
CA ASP A 201 16.62 0.53 -0.25
C ASP A 201 17.70 1.17 0.64
N ASP A 202 18.38 2.20 0.13
CA ASP A 202 19.29 3.08 0.87
C ASP A 202 18.56 4.33 1.41
N LEU A 203 18.49 4.45 2.73
CA LEU A 203 17.83 5.57 3.41
C LEU A 203 18.52 6.91 3.14
N ASP A 204 19.85 6.93 2.98
CA ASP A 204 20.59 8.17 2.76
C ASP A 204 20.25 8.79 1.41
N VAL A 205 19.97 7.95 0.40
CA VAL A 205 19.48 8.39 -0.91
C VAL A 205 18.11 9.05 -0.80
N SER A 206 17.19 8.44 -0.03
CA SER A 206 15.84 8.99 0.17
C SER A 206 15.87 10.32 0.95
N ILE A 207 16.74 10.42 1.96
CA ILE A 207 16.98 11.68 2.70
C ILE A 207 17.59 12.74 1.79
N ALA A 208 18.49 12.36 0.89
CA ALA A 208 19.11 13.29 -0.05
C ALA A 208 18.10 13.94 -1.00
N TRP A 209 17.09 13.17 -1.45
CA TRP A 209 15.94 13.68 -2.20
C TRP A 209 15.07 14.62 -1.37
N ALA A 210 14.73 14.22 -0.15
CA ALA A 210 13.93 15.01 0.78
C ALA A 210 14.55 16.40 1.04
N ARG A 211 15.87 16.43 1.23
CA ARG A 211 16.65 17.65 1.47
C ARG A 211 16.93 18.46 0.20
N GLY A 212 16.58 17.94 -0.98
CA GLY A 212 16.90 18.56 -2.26
C GLY A 212 18.38 18.63 -2.60
N THR A 213 19.21 17.86 -1.90
CA THR A 213 20.66 17.76 -2.20
C THR A 213 20.92 16.99 -3.49
N VAL A 214 20.01 16.09 -3.84
CA VAL A 214 19.96 15.34 -5.09
C VAL A 214 18.53 15.44 -5.62
N PRO A 215 18.31 15.69 -6.92
CA PRO A 215 16.96 15.77 -7.46
C PRO A 215 16.25 14.42 -7.34
N ALA A 216 15.00 14.45 -6.91
CA ALA A 216 14.18 13.26 -6.83
C ALA A 216 13.83 12.76 -8.24
N PRO A 217 13.94 11.44 -8.50
CA PRO A 217 13.65 10.87 -9.82
C PRO A 217 12.14 10.75 -10.12
N SER A 218 11.29 11.02 -9.13
CA SER A 218 9.85 10.81 -9.17
C SER A 218 9.15 11.81 -8.25
N ILE A 219 7.96 12.30 -8.65
CA ILE A 219 7.07 13.05 -7.74
C ILE A 219 6.62 12.19 -6.56
N MET A 220 6.58 10.87 -6.74
CA MET A 220 6.20 9.87 -5.73
C MET A 220 7.34 9.55 -4.76
N ALA A 221 8.49 10.21 -4.85
CA ALA A 221 9.61 10.00 -3.94
C ALA A 221 9.23 10.33 -2.48
N VAL A 222 9.62 9.47 -1.54
CA VAL A 222 9.33 9.67 -0.11
C VAL A 222 9.93 11.00 0.36
N PHE A 223 9.12 11.79 1.09
CA PHE A 223 9.47 13.13 1.60
C PHE A 223 9.74 14.23 0.55
N SER A 224 9.44 14.01 -0.73
CA SER A 224 9.67 14.99 -1.81
C SER A 224 8.86 16.28 -1.65
N HIS A 225 7.69 16.22 -1.00
CA HIS A 225 6.79 17.35 -0.77
C HIS A 225 7.40 18.50 0.04
N GLN A 226 8.54 18.29 0.69
CA GLN A 226 9.27 19.32 1.43
C GLN A 226 10.15 20.20 0.52
N ASN A 227 10.43 19.74 -0.70
CA ASN A 227 11.27 20.43 -1.67
C ASN A 227 10.42 20.99 -2.82
N LEU A 228 10.24 22.31 -2.84
CA LEU A 228 9.49 23.00 -3.89
C LEU A 228 10.05 22.79 -5.31
N ASN A 229 11.34 22.45 -5.43
CA ASN A 229 11.94 22.12 -6.73
C ASN A 229 11.48 20.76 -7.29
N GLU A 230 10.83 19.94 -6.46
CA GLU A 230 10.26 18.64 -6.85
C GLU A 230 8.79 18.71 -7.21
N ASN A 231 8.20 19.91 -7.35
CA ASN A 231 6.82 20.12 -7.82
C ASN A 231 6.65 19.84 -9.34
N VAL A 232 7.19 18.72 -9.83
CA VAL A 232 7.23 18.36 -11.25
C VAL A 232 7.02 16.86 -11.40
N ILE A 233 5.99 16.48 -12.16
CA ILE A 233 5.78 15.10 -12.60
C ILE A 233 6.93 14.72 -13.54
N LYS A 234 7.66 13.65 -13.21
CA LYS A 234 8.85 13.22 -13.93
C LYS A 234 8.48 12.18 -15.00
N PRO A 235 9.30 12.01 -16.06
CA PRO A 235 9.06 10.99 -17.08
C PRO A 235 8.90 9.57 -16.51
N LYS A 236 9.55 9.28 -15.39
CA LYS A 236 9.45 7.99 -14.71
C LYS A 236 8.05 7.70 -14.18
N ASP A 237 7.37 8.74 -13.71
CA ASP A 237 6.01 8.67 -13.18
C ASP A 237 5.02 8.35 -14.30
N VAL A 238 5.19 9.05 -15.44
CA VAL A 238 4.41 8.82 -16.66
C VAL A 238 4.58 7.38 -17.17
N VAL A 239 5.81 6.88 -17.22
CA VAL A 239 6.09 5.49 -17.65
C VAL A 239 5.43 4.48 -16.70
N ALA A 240 5.45 4.73 -15.40
CA ALA A 240 4.83 3.86 -14.40
C ALA A 240 3.31 3.78 -14.59
N VAL A 241 2.63 4.93 -14.74
CA VAL A 241 1.19 4.97 -15.02
C VAL A 241 0.87 4.27 -16.33
N ARG A 242 1.62 4.52 -17.40
CA ARG A 242 1.39 3.80 -18.68
C ARG A 242 1.55 2.30 -18.56
N SER A 243 2.51 1.84 -17.77
CA SER A 243 2.69 0.41 -17.51
C SER A 243 1.52 -0.20 -16.74
N LEU A 244 0.81 0.57 -15.92
CA LEU A 244 -0.38 0.11 -15.22
C LEU A 244 -1.58 -0.01 -16.16
N TYR A 245 -1.85 1.04 -16.90
CA TYR A 245 -3.09 1.18 -17.66
C TYR A 245 -3.00 0.58 -19.09
N GLY A 246 -1.78 0.31 -19.56
CA GLY A 246 -1.56 -0.31 -20.86
C GLY A 246 -1.95 0.60 -22.01
N GLU A 247 -2.42 0.00 -23.11
CA GLU A 247 -2.70 0.73 -24.34
C GLU A 247 -4.03 1.49 -24.34
N ASN A 248 -4.95 1.13 -23.45
CA ASN A 248 -6.28 1.74 -23.36
C ASN A 248 -6.33 2.96 -22.43
N GLY A 249 -5.23 3.30 -21.75
CA GLY A 249 -5.22 4.42 -20.80
C GLY A 249 -6.28 4.25 -19.71
N PHE A 250 -7.01 5.32 -19.41
CA PHE A 250 -8.14 5.32 -18.47
C PHE A 250 -9.44 4.78 -19.07
N LEU A 251 -9.47 4.42 -20.35
CA LEU A 251 -10.67 3.79 -20.91
C LEU A 251 -10.82 2.39 -20.30
N PRO A 252 -12.05 2.00 -19.94
CA PRO A 252 -12.30 0.63 -19.52
C PRO A 252 -11.81 -0.32 -20.61
N ASN A 253 -11.17 -1.43 -20.21
CA ASN A 253 -10.83 -2.47 -21.16
C ASN A 253 -12.14 -3.00 -21.76
N GLU A 254 -12.35 -2.80 -23.07
CA GLU A 254 -13.54 -3.29 -23.80
C GLU A 254 -13.74 -4.82 -23.67
N ASP A 255 -12.74 -5.55 -23.14
CA ASP A 255 -12.75 -6.99 -22.93
C ASP A 255 -13.16 -7.50 -21.54
N GLU A 256 -13.45 -6.64 -20.56
CA GLU A 256 -14.14 -7.06 -19.33
C GLU A 256 -15.64 -6.83 -19.46
N VAL A 257 -16.26 -7.58 -20.38
CA VAL A 257 -17.68 -7.87 -20.24
C VAL A 257 -17.87 -8.51 -18.86
N LYS A 258 -18.43 -7.77 -17.91
CA LYS A 258 -18.75 -8.29 -16.58
C LYS A 258 -19.82 -9.37 -16.74
N VAL A 259 -19.36 -10.61 -16.84
CA VAL A 259 -20.22 -11.78 -17.04
C VAL A 259 -20.95 -12.14 -15.74
N PHE A 260 -20.33 -11.94 -14.59
CA PHE A 260 -20.89 -12.26 -13.29
C PHE A 260 -21.22 -10.98 -12.52
N ASP A 261 -22.48 -10.79 -12.16
CA ASP A 261 -22.93 -9.72 -11.26
C ASP A 261 -22.49 -10.04 -9.82
N THR A 262 -22.58 -11.31 -9.41
CA THR A 262 -22.12 -11.83 -8.11
C THR A 262 -21.50 -13.23 -8.24
N PHE A 263 -20.54 -13.54 -7.37
CA PHE A 263 -20.02 -14.89 -7.14
C PHE A 263 -19.39 -14.96 -5.75
N THR A 264 -20.00 -15.71 -4.84
CA THR A 264 -19.64 -15.74 -3.41
C THR A 264 -19.78 -17.13 -2.82
N PRO A 265 -18.99 -17.49 -1.79
CA PRO A 265 -19.16 -18.75 -1.09
C PRO A 265 -20.35 -18.66 -0.13
N THR A 266 -21.02 -19.79 0.13
CA THR A 266 -22.12 -19.82 1.11
C THR A 266 -21.63 -19.66 2.57
N SER A 267 -20.35 -19.89 2.81
CA SER A 267 -19.60 -19.64 4.05
C SER A 267 -18.11 -19.54 3.73
N GLU A 268 -17.36 -18.72 4.46
CA GLU A 268 -15.91 -18.60 4.33
C GLU A 268 -15.15 -19.75 5.02
N LEU A 269 -15.79 -20.40 6.01
CA LEU A 269 -15.24 -21.51 6.78
C LEU A 269 -16.25 -22.67 6.86
N TYR A 270 -15.79 -23.89 6.61
CA TYR A 270 -16.56 -25.12 6.79
C TYR A 270 -15.86 -26.07 7.76
N ILE A 271 -16.62 -26.53 8.77
CA ILE A 271 -16.14 -27.50 9.76
C ILE A 271 -16.82 -28.85 9.46
N ILE A 272 -16.02 -29.88 9.19
CA ILE A 272 -16.48 -31.25 8.93
C ILE A 272 -16.59 -31.99 10.26
N PRO A 273 -17.80 -32.36 10.72
CA PRO A 273 -17.95 -33.03 12.01
C PRO A 273 -17.32 -34.42 12.01
N LYS A 274 -16.76 -34.86 13.15
CA LYS A 274 -16.05 -36.13 13.25
C LYS A 274 -16.94 -37.32 12.90
N GLY A 275 -16.62 -38.05 11.82
CA GLY A 275 -17.41 -39.18 11.32
C GLY A 275 -18.75 -38.74 10.71
N GLY A 276 -18.84 -37.46 10.32
CA GLY A 276 -19.99 -36.86 9.65
C GLY A 276 -19.59 -36.23 8.32
N PHE A 277 -20.42 -35.32 7.84
CA PHE A 277 -20.17 -34.59 6.60
C PHE A 277 -20.64 -33.15 6.75
N ALA A 278 -20.03 -32.25 5.99
CA ALA A 278 -20.50 -30.88 5.81
C ALA A 278 -20.92 -30.65 4.35
N THR A 279 -21.69 -29.60 4.07
CA THR A 279 -22.02 -29.20 2.70
C THR A 279 -21.45 -27.82 2.46
N ALA A 280 -20.53 -27.73 1.50
CA ALA A 280 -19.97 -26.47 1.04
C ALA A 280 -20.60 -26.06 -0.27
N GLY A 281 -20.73 -24.76 -0.48
CA GLY A 281 -21.29 -24.24 -1.72
C GLY A 281 -20.78 -22.87 -2.11
N VAL A 282 -21.05 -22.54 -3.37
CA VAL A 282 -20.88 -21.21 -3.96
C VAL A 282 -22.14 -20.86 -4.73
N GLU A 283 -22.51 -19.59 -4.68
CA GLU A 283 -23.64 -19.05 -5.41
C GLU A 283 -23.20 -17.84 -6.24
N GLY A 284 -23.88 -17.60 -7.36
CA GLY A 284 -23.59 -16.47 -8.20
C GLY A 284 -24.73 -16.11 -9.14
N LEU A 285 -24.62 -14.94 -9.74
CA LEU A 285 -25.58 -14.37 -10.67
C LEU A 285 -24.86 -13.93 -11.94
N ILE A 286 -25.30 -14.43 -13.08
CA ILE A 286 -24.81 -14.00 -14.40
C ILE A 286 -25.54 -12.73 -14.81
N ASN A 287 -24.79 -11.77 -15.35
CA ASN A 287 -25.35 -10.55 -15.89
C ASN A 287 -26.43 -10.87 -16.94
N LYS A 288 -27.61 -10.27 -16.78
CA LYS A 288 -28.79 -10.55 -17.61
C LYS A 288 -28.56 -10.32 -19.12
N THR A 289 -27.67 -9.41 -19.49
CA THR A 289 -27.33 -9.14 -20.90
C THR A 289 -26.40 -10.20 -21.51
N GLN A 290 -25.67 -10.92 -20.66
CA GLN A 290 -24.69 -11.95 -21.03
C GLN A 290 -25.25 -13.37 -20.89
N TYR A 291 -26.29 -13.53 -20.08
CA TYR A 291 -26.98 -14.79 -19.88
C TYR A 291 -27.62 -15.29 -21.19
N LEU A 292 -27.37 -16.56 -21.49
CA LEU A 292 -27.99 -17.29 -22.59
C LEU A 292 -28.62 -18.54 -22.00
N GLN A 293 -29.92 -18.69 -22.26
CA GLN A 293 -30.71 -19.78 -21.70
C GLN A 293 -30.12 -21.15 -22.08
N GLY A 294 -29.89 -21.99 -21.07
CA GLY A 294 -29.43 -23.36 -21.24
C GLY A 294 -27.91 -23.57 -21.29
N LEU A 295 -27.10 -22.50 -21.16
CA LEU A 295 -25.64 -22.64 -21.02
C LEU A 295 -25.26 -22.85 -19.54
N PRO A 296 -24.42 -23.86 -19.21
CA PRO A 296 -23.96 -24.08 -17.85
C PRO A 296 -22.78 -23.17 -17.49
N VAL A 297 -22.57 -22.97 -16.18
CA VAL A 297 -21.34 -22.41 -15.61
C VAL A 297 -20.40 -23.55 -15.26
N GLU A 298 -19.11 -23.40 -15.56
CA GLU A 298 -18.07 -24.32 -15.14
C GLU A 298 -17.42 -23.82 -13.84
N ILE A 299 -17.55 -24.58 -12.75
CA ILE A 299 -16.92 -24.29 -11.46
C ILE A 299 -15.63 -25.07 -11.37
N THR A 300 -14.51 -24.36 -11.26
CA THR A 300 -13.18 -24.91 -11.03
C THR A 300 -12.82 -24.75 -9.56
N ILE A 301 -12.39 -25.84 -8.94
CA ILE A 301 -12.01 -25.96 -7.54
C ILE A 301 -10.54 -26.38 -7.52
N VAL A 302 -9.69 -25.58 -6.89
CA VAL A 302 -8.28 -25.87 -6.66
C VAL A 302 -8.13 -26.19 -5.18
N ASN A 303 -7.62 -27.38 -4.87
CA ASN A 303 -7.39 -27.79 -3.49
C ASN A 303 -6.05 -27.26 -2.95
N PRO A 304 -5.76 -27.42 -1.64
CA PRO A 304 -4.51 -26.96 -1.04
C PRO A 304 -3.23 -27.56 -1.64
N ASN A 305 -3.34 -28.68 -2.37
CA ASN A 305 -2.23 -29.34 -3.06
C ASN A 305 -2.16 -28.95 -4.56
N GLU A 306 -2.81 -27.86 -4.96
CA GLU A 306 -2.89 -27.35 -6.34
C GLU A 306 -3.57 -28.31 -7.34
N LEU A 307 -4.26 -29.35 -6.86
CA LEU A 307 -5.04 -30.23 -7.73
C LEU A 307 -6.35 -29.55 -8.12
N VAL A 308 -6.60 -29.54 -9.43
CA VAL A 308 -7.74 -28.86 -10.05
C VAL A 308 -8.86 -29.85 -10.34
N GLN A 309 -10.09 -29.49 -9.96
CA GLN A 309 -11.31 -30.20 -10.31
C GLN A 309 -12.34 -29.25 -10.92
N THR A 310 -12.99 -29.66 -12.00
CA THR A 310 -14.03 -28.84 -12.65
C THR A 310 -15.40 -29.54 -12.59
N ARG A 311 -16.47 -28.75 -12.42
CA ARG A 311 -17.87 -29.20 -12.37
C ARG A 311 -18.77 -28.28 -13.20
N LYS A 312 -19.81 -28.83 -13.82
CA LYS A 312 -20.80 -28.06 -14.59
C LYS A 312 -22.05 -27.84 -13.77
N VAL A 313 -22.52 -26.60 -13.72
CA VAL A 313 -23.65 -26.14 -12.91
C VAL A 313 -24.68 -25.51 -13.82
N GLN A 314 -25.94 -25.89 -13.63
CA GLN A 314 -27.04 -25.34 -14.40
C GLN A 314 -27.39 -23.94 -13.89
N VAL A 315 -27.77 -23.07 -14.81
CA VAL A 315 -28.16 -21.69 -14.52
C VAL A 315 -29.67 -21.56 -14.62
N ASN A 316 -30.27 -20.98 -13.59
CA ASN A 316 -31.70 -20.68 -13.51
C ASN A 316 -32.11 -19.63 -14.55
N SER A 317 -33.42 -19.48 -14.79
CA SER A 317 -33.97 -18.55 -15.80
C SER A 317 -33.70 -17.07 -15.50
N ASP A 318 -33.37 -16.75 -14.25
CA ASP A 318 -32.99 -15.41 -13.79
C ASP A 318 -31.48 -15.15 -13.90
N GLY A 319 -30.69 -16.12 -14.37
CA GLY A 319 -29.23 -16.04 -14.43
C GLY A 319 -28.53 -16.51 -13.15
N GLY A 320 -29.27 -16.89 -12.10
CA GLY A 320 -28.70 -17.38 -10.85
C GLY A 320 -28.20 -18.82 -10.96
N PHE A 321 -27.13 -19.16 -10.25
CA PHE A 321 -26.65 -20.54 -10.12
C PHE A 321 -26.14 -20.81 -8.72
N ASN A 322 -26.22 -22.07 -8.31
CA ASN A 322 -25.75 -22.54 -7.01
C ASN A 322 -25.06 -23.90 -7.21
N PHE A 323 -23.85 -24.00 -6.70
CA PHE A 323 -23.07 -25.23 -6.63
C PHE A 323 -22.93 -25.66 -5.18
N GLN A 324 -23.22 -26.92 -4.90
CA GLN A 324 -22.98 -27.53 -3.59
C GLN A 324 -22.22 -28.84 -3.75
N THR A 325 -21.31 -29.10 -2.83
CA THR A 325 -20.59 -30.36 -2.71
C THR A 325 -20.55 -30.82 -1.25
N VAL A 326 -20.53 -32.13 -1.07
CA VAL A 326 -20.35 -32.74 0.25
C VAL A 326 -18.87 -32.76 0.57
N LEU A 327 -18.53 -32.38 1.80
CA LEU A 327 -17.23 -32.52 2.41
C LEU A 327 -17.29 -33.67 3.41
N ASP A 328 -16.37 -34.62 3.29
CA ASP A 328 -16.29 -35.83 4.09
C ASP A 328 -14.93 -35.97 4.78
N ASP A 329 -14.75 -37.04 5.57
CA ASP A 329 -13.50 -37.36 6.28
C ASP A 329 -12.26 -37.46 5.35
N ASN A 330 -12.42 -37.60 4.03
CA ASN A 330 -11.30 -37.66 3.08
C ASN A 330 -10.91 -36.28 2.50
N THR A 331 -11.69 -35.25 2.80
CA THR A 331 -11.43 -33.88 2.35
C THR A 331 -10.21 -33.33 3.10
N LEU A 332 -9.31 -32.63 2.40
CA LEU A 332 -8.11 -32.07 3.02
C LEU A 332 -8.47 -30.82 3.82
N ASN A 333 -7.75 -30.58 4.92
CA ASN A 333 -7.78 -29.29 5.60
C ASN A 333 -7.02 -28.24 4.77
N GLY A 334 -7.44 -26.99 4.90
CA GLY A 334 -6.77 -25.81 4.35
C GLY A 334 -7.63 -25.02 3.37
N THR A 335 -6.97 -24.11 2.65
CA THR A 335 -7.63 -23.16 1.77
C THR A 335 -7.85 -23.73 0.37
N TYR A 336 -9.11 -23.74 -0.06
CA TYR A 336 -9.53 -24.08 -1.42
C TYR A 336 -9.85 -22.80 -2.20
N THR A 337 -9.44 -22.76 -3.46
CA THR A 337 -9.77 -21.65 -4.38
C THR A 337 -10.85 -22.10 -5.35
N VAL A 338 -11.90 -21.32 -5.50
CA VAL A 338 -13.03 -21.61 -6.38
C VAL A 338 -13.18 -20.50 -7.41
N ILE A 339 -13.37 -20.88 -8.67
CA ILE A 339 -13.48 -19.99 -9.82
C ILE A 339 -14.68 -20.44 -10.66
N ALA A 340 -15.57 -19.52 -11.01
CA ALA A 340 -16.62 -19.77 -11.99
C ALA A 340 -16.18 -19.31 -13.38
N GLU A 341 -16.53 -20.05 -14.41
CA GLU A 341 -16.27 -19.73 -15.81
C GLU A 341 -17.53 -19.87 -16.64
N TYR A 342 -17.82 -18.87 -17.47
CA TYR A 342 -18.96 -18.87 -18.37
C TYR A 342 -18.56 -18.22 -19.68
N ARG A 343 -18.62 -19.00 -20.77
CA ARG A 343 -18.24 -18.55 -22.13
C ARG A 343 -16.83 -17.96 -22.19
N ASP A 344 -15.85 -18.69 -21.63
CA ASP A 344 -14.43 -18.33 -21.59
C ASP A 344 -14.09 -17.08 -20.76
N LYS A 345 -15.05 -16.57 -19.96
CA LYS A 345 -14.86 -15.47 -19.01
C LYS A 345 -14.95 -16.00 -17.58
N LYS A 346 -13.95 -15.64 -16.76
CA LYS A 346 -13.82 -16.10 -15.38
C LYS A 346 -14.38 -15.09 -14.39
N SER A 347 -14.90 -15.60 -13.27
CA SER A 347 -15.21 -14.80 -12.09
C SER A 347 -13.92 -14.40 -11.35
N PRO A 348 -14.01 -13.47 -10.38
CA PRO A 348 -13.02 -13.37 -9.33
C PRO A 348 -12.81 -14.72 -8.63
N GLU A 349 -11.60 -14.94 -8.14
CA GLU A 349 -11.28 -16.11 -7.33
C GLU A 349 -11.85 -15.94 -5.92
N VAL A 350 -12.51 -16.98 -5.41
CA VAL A 350 -13.06 -17.03 -4.06
C VAL A 350 -12.30 -18.06 -3.25
N ALA A 351 -11.86 -17.69 -2.05
CA ALA A 351 -11.19 -18.61 -1.12
C ALA A 351 -12.18 -19.17 -0.09
N VAL A 352 -12.05 -20.44 0.23
CA VAL A 352 -12.85 -21.16 1.23
C VAL A 352 -11.93 -21.97 2.13
N GLU A 353 -12.08 -21.84 3.44
CA GLU A 353 -11.31 -22.62 4.41
C GLU A 353 -12.10 -23.87 4.85
N ILE A 354 -11.44 -25.02 4.88
CA ILE A 354 -12.01 -26.31 5.33
C ILE A 354 -11.21 -26.88 6.49
N GLN A 355 -11.91 -27.31 7.55
CA GLN A 355 -11.32 -27.87 8.77
C GLN A 355 -12.11 -29.09 9.26
N HIS A 356 -11.43 -30.09 9.83
CA HIS A 356 -12.07 -31.22 10.53
C HIS A 356 -12.35 -30.91 12.01
N GLU A 357 -13.52 -31.30 12.49
CA GLU A 357 -13.93 -31.15 13.89
C GLU A 357 -13.11 -32.10 14.78
N GLY A 358 -12.32 -31.51 15.67
CA GLY A 358 -11.43 -32.27 16.56
C GLY A 358 -9.97 -32.29 16.12
N ASP A 359 -9.64 -31.76 14.95
CA ASP A 359 -8.34 -31.13 14.73
C ASP A 359 -8.36 -29.77 15.45
N LYS A 360 -8.24 -29.82 16.78
CA LYS A 360 -7.48 -28.77 17.46
C LYS A 360 -6.05 -29.03 17.06
N ASP A 361 -5.67 -28.53 15.89
CA ASP A 361 -4.27 -28.55 15.56
C ASP A 361 -3.55 -27.71 16.62
N ASN A 362 -2.43 -28.26 17.04
CA ASN A 362 -1.50 -27.58 17.91
C ASN A 362 -1.29 -26.17 17.39
N SER A 363 -1.03 -25.22 18.28
CA SER A 363 -0.43 -23.94 17.90
C SER A 363 0.97 -24.18 17.33
N GLU A 364 1.07 -24.78 16.14
CA GLU A 364 2.23 -24.65 15.29
C GLU A 364 2.17 -23.29 14.64
N ILE A 365 3.28 -22.58 14.75
CA ILE A 365 3.41 -21.22 14.26
C ILE A 365 3.21 -21.28 12.73
N PRO A 366 2.28 -20.48 12.15
CA PRO A 366 2.06 -20.50 10.71
C PRO A 366 3.36 -20.40 9.92
N GLN A 367 3.56 -21.27 8.93
CA GLN A 367 4.82 -21.41 8.19
C GLN A 367 5.33 -20.11 7.57
N TRP A 368 4.44 -19.17 7.23
CA TRP A 368 4.82 -17.84 6.72
C TRP A 368 5.55 -16.99 7.77
N ILE A 369 5.26 -17.16 9.06
CA ILE A 369 5.93 -16.47 10.16
C ILE A 369 7.36 -16.97 10.29
N LYS A 370 7.59 -18.28 10.15
CA LYS A 370 8.94 -18.86 10.11
C LYS A 370 9.76 -18.29 8.96
N ASN A 371 9.14 -18.05 7.81
CA ASN A 371 9.81 -17.41 6.67
C ASN A 371 10.13 -15.93 6.92
N SER A 372 9.20 -15.17 7.49
CA SER A 372 9.42 -13.76 7.86
C SER A 372 10.50 -13.61 8.91
N VAL A 373 10.50 -14.45 9.95
CA VAL A 373 11.50 -14.44 11.02
C VAL A 373 12.88 -14.88 10.50
N LYS A 374 12.93 -15.83 9.55
CA LYS A 374 14.17 -16.18 8.85
C LYS A 374 14.72 -15.02 8.04
N TRP A 375 13.87 -14.34 7.28
CA TRP A 375 14.28 -13.17 6.51
C TRP A 375 14.76 -12.04 7.41
N TRP A 376 14.14 -11.82 8.56
CA TRP A 376 14.61 -10.81 9.51
C TRP A 376 15.96 -11.17 10.11
N ALA A 377 16.14 -12.45 10.46
CA ALA A 377 17.37 -12.95 11.04
C ALA A 377 18.56 -12.97 10.06
N GLU A 378 18.28 -13.01 8.75
CA GLU A 378 19.23 -12.88 7.65
C GLU A 378 19.37 -11.42 7.14
N ASP A 379 18.83 -10.43 7.85
CA ASP A 379 18.82 -9.00 7.49
C ASP A 379 18.15 -8.70 6.12
N LYS A 380 17.23 -9.56 5.67
CA LYS A 380 16.45 -9.41 4.41
C LYS A 380 15.15 -8.61 4.57
N ILE A 381 14.62 -8.50 5.79
CA ILE A 381 13.52 -7.58 6.14
C ILE A 381 13.94 -6.76 7.38
N ASN A 382 13.40 -5.55 7.51
CA ASN A 382 13.81 -4.62 8.57
C ASN A 382 13.12 -4.95 9.91
N GLU A 383 13.57 -4.32 11.00
CA GLU A 383 13.01 -4.52 12.34
C GLU A 383 11.51 -4.20 12.45
N LEU A 384 10.99 -3.27 11.64
CA LEU A 384 9.56 -2.93 11.62
C LEU A 384 8.72 -4.06 11.03
N ASP A 385 9.18 -4.69 9.95
CA ASP A 385 8.50 -5.84 9.32
C ASP A 385 8.45 -7.05 10.26
N PHE A 386 9.48 -7.24 11.08
CA PHE A 386 9.49 -8.25 12.14
C PHE A 386 8.48 -7.95 13.23
N ILE A 387 8.43 -6.71 13.73
CA ILE A 387 7.45 -6.29 14.76
C ILE A 387 6.02 -6.48 14.26
N LEU A 388 5.72 -6.14 12.99
CA LEU A 388 4.41 -6.39 12.38
C LEU A 388 4.04 -7.89 12.34
N GLY A 389 5.03 -8.77 12.12
CA GLY A 389 4.86 -10.21 12.23
C GLY A 389 4.51 -10.67 13.66
N ILE A 390 5.14 -10.09 14.68
CA ILE A 390 4.83 -10.37 16.09
C ILE A 390 3.44 -9.81 16.47
N GLN A 391 3.04 -8.65 15.95
CA GLN A 391 1.68 -8.11 16.14
C GLN A 391 0.61 -9.04 15.56
N ASP A 392 0.88 -9.69 14.42
CA ASP A 392 -0.05 -10.64 13.84
C ASP A 392 -0.15 -11.95 14.65
N LEU A 393 0.95 -12.40 15.27
CA LEU A 393 0.93 -13.50 16.24
C LEU A 393 0.04 -13.19 17.45
N ILE A 394 0.06 -11.95 17.95
CA ILE A 394 -0.82 -11.50 19.03
C ILE A 394 -2.28 -11.47 18.57
N ARG A 395 -2.55 -10.92 17.38
CA ARG A 395 -3.89 -10.86 16.79
C ARG A 395 -4.51 -12.25 16.60
N LYS A 396 -3.68 -13.24 16.25
CA LYS A 396 -4.08 -14.65 16.09
C LYS A 396 -4.14 -15.43 17.40
N GLY A 397 -3.86 -14.80 18.54
CA GLY A 397 -3.93 -15.41 19.86
C GLY A 397 -2.81 -16.40 20.17
N ILE A 398 -1.74 -16.42 19.37
CA ILE A 398 -0.56 -17.27 19.58
C ILE A 398 0.36 -16.65 20.64
N LEU A 399 0.46 -15.32 20.64
CA LEU A 399 1.11 -14.53 21.69
C LEU A 399 0.06 -13.71 22.46
N SER A 400 0.34 -13.43 23.72
CA SER A 400 -0.47 -12.57 24.58
C SER A 400 0.14 -11.16 24.69
N PRO A 401 -0.69 -10.10 24.68
CA PRO A 401 -0.22 -8.74 24.92
C PRO A 401 0.30 -8.59 26.36
N PRO A 402 1.20 -7.61 26.63
CA PRO A 402 1.67 -7.36 27.99
C PRO A 402 0.52 -6.87 28.88
N THR A 403 0.47 -7.33 30.13
CA THR A 403 -0.46 -6.83 31.14
C THR A 403 0.19 -5.74 32.01
N PRO A 404 -0.59 -4.88 32.69
CA PRO A 404 -0.03 -3.88 33.61
C PRO A 404 0.84 -4.46 34.74
N GLU A 405 0.67 -5.75 35.05
CA GLU A 405 1.46 -6.49 36.04
C GLU A 405 2.81 -6.98 35.48
N ASP A 406 2.94 -7.09 34.15
CA ASP A 406 4.16 -7.55 33.48
C ASP A 406 5.22 -6.42 33.36
N LEU A 407 4.78 -5.15 33.35
CA LEU A 407 5.64 -3.98 33.17
C LEU A 407 6.17 -3.46 34.51
N THR A 408 7.38 -3.84 34.90
CA THR A 408 8.07 -3.22 36.05
C THR A 408 8.69 -1.88 35.62
N LEU A 409 8.22 -0.80 36.23
CA LEU A 409 8.60 0.60 35.94
C LEU A 409 10.11 0.92 36.08
N ASP A 410 10.90 0.01 36.66
CA ASP A 410 12.33 0.21 36.94
C ASP A 410 13.25 -0.03 35.72
N GLU A 411 12.77 -0.58 34.60
CA GLU A 411 13.60 -0.87 33.41
C GLU A 411 13.39 0.11 32.23
N LEU A 412 12.51 1.11 32.37
CA LEU A 412 12.18 2.08 31.31
C LEU A 412 13.02 3.37 31.36
N GLU A 413 13.89 3.56 32.36
CA GLU A 413 14.61 4.83 32.57
C GLU A 413 15.92 5.02 31.77
N GLU A 414 16.40 4.05 30.96
CA GLU A 414 17.67 4.22 30.22
C GLU A 414 17.64 4.16 28.68
N ASN A 415 16.51 3.86 28.02
CA ASN A 415 16.47 3.84 26.54
C ASN A 415 15.90 5.14 25.95
N GLN A 416 16.75 6.17 25.95
CA GLN A 416 16.59 7.37 25.13
C GLN A 416 16.75 7.05 23.63
N SER A 417 15.93 7.72 22.81
CA SER A 417 15.81 7.65 21.34
C SER A 417 14.83 6.61 20.79
N TYR A 418 13.76 7.11 20.16
CA TYR A 418 12.88 6.32 19.30
C TYR A 418 13.70 5.49 18.31
N GLY A 419 13.67 4.18 18.50
CA GLY A 419 14.52 3.22 17.83
C GLY A 419 14.86 2.07 18.77
N VAL A 420 13.84 1.34 19.23
CA VAL A 420 14.04 0.11 20.02
C VAL A 420 14.83 -0.87 19.16
N LYS A 421 16.15 -0.93 19.38
CA LYS A 421 17.00 -1.96 18.79
C LYS A 421 16.65 -3.26 19.47
N ILE A 422 15.96 -4.13 18.73
CA ILE A 422 15.75 -5.51 19.12
C ILE A 422 17.13 -6.10 19.49
N PRO A 423 17.32 -6.63 20.71
CA PRO A 423 18.62 -7.12 21.13
C PRO A 423 19.16 -8.18 20.18
N LYS A 424 20.48 -8.15 19.89
CA LYS A 424 21.11 -9.08 18.93
C LYS A 424 20.86 -10.56 19.26
N TYR A 425 20.64 -10.91 20.53
CA TYR A 425 20.33 -12.27 20.93
C TYR A 425 18.97 -12.76 20.40
N VAL A 426 18.01 -11.86 20.14
CA VAL A 426 16.71 -12.21 19.55
C VAL A 426 16.91 -12.65 18.10
N LYS A 427 17.76 -11.97 17.32
CA LYS A 427 18.16 -12.42 15.96
C LYS A 427 18.77 -13.82 15.99
N GLN A 428 19.67 -14.07 16.95
CA GLN A 428 20.30 -15.38 17.11
C GLN A 428 19.30 -16.49 17.48
N THR A 429 18.32 -16.16 18.32
CA THR A 429 17.24 -17.09 18.73
C THR A 429 16.30 -17.40 17.55
N SER A 430 15.98 -16.38 16.74
CA SER A 430 15.24 -16.52 15.48
C SER A 430 15.96 -17.40 14.47
N LEU A 431 17.30 -17.27 14.32
CA LEU A 431 18.09 -18.19 13.48
C LEU A 431 17.97 -19.63 13.98
N TRP A 432 18.16 -19.87 15.27
CA TRP A 432 18.06 -21.21 15.84
C TRP A 432 16.69 -21.84 15.62
N TRP A 433 15.61 -21.07 15.72
CA TRP A 433 14.26 -21.54 15.44
C TRP A 433 14.08 -21.91 13.96
N THR A 434 14.56 -21.07 13.05
CA THR A 434 14.42 -21.30 11.59
C THR A 434 15.28 -22.45 11.08
N GLU A 435 16.39 -22.75 11.77
CA GLU A 435 17.25 -23.91 11.52
C GLU A 435 16.75 -25.19 12.22
N GLY A 436 15.64 -25.13 12.95
CA GLY A 436 15.06 -26.28 13.68
C GLY A 436 15.87 -26.70 14.92
N LYS A 437 16.72 -25.82 15.45
CA LYS A 437 17.53 -26.06 16.66
C LYS A 437 16.76 -25.80 17.97
N ILE A 438 15.69 -25.02 17.90
CA ILE A 438 14.69 -24.86 18.98
C ILE A 438 13.30 -25.09 18.39
N SER A 439 12.39 -25.62 19.20
CA SER A 439 11.00 -25.89 18.84
C SER A 439 10.18 -24.61 18.71
N ASP A 440 9.02 -24.71 18.04
CA ASP A 440 8.07 -23.62 17.91
C ASP A 440 7.62 -23.09 19.29
N GLN A 441 7.35 -23.98 20.24
CA GLN A 441 6.98 -23.59 21.60
C GLN A 441 8.11 -22.83 22.33
N GLU A 442 9.35 -23.28 22.22
CA GLU A 442 10.51 -22.58 22.82
C GLU A 442 10.71 -21.18 22.21
N PHE A 443 10.43 -21.03 20.92
CA PHE A 443 10.46 -19.72 20.26
C PHE A 443 9.32 -18.82 20.72
N VAL A 444 8.07 -19.31 20.77
CA VAL A 444 6.90 -18.55 21.28
C VAL A 444 7.16 -18.10 22.72
N ASP A 445 7.61 -19.00 23.60
CA ASP A 445 7.88 -18.70 25.01
C ASP A 445 8.97 -17.62 25.16
N GLY A 446 10.01 -17.69 24.32
CA GLY A 446 11.08 -16.69 24.28
C GLY A 446 10.59 -15.31 23.85
N ILE A 447 9.78 -15.22 22.79
CA ILE A 447 9.20 -13.94 22.34
C ILE A 447 8.22 -13.41 23.39
N GLN A 448 7.37 -14.27 23.96
CA GLN A 448 6.41 -13.91 25.00
C GLN A 448 7.11 -13.33 26.23
N TYR A 449 8.25 -13.89 26.64
CA TYR A 449 9.07 -13.37 27.72
C TYR A 449 9.59 -11.96 27.43
N LEU A 450 10.08 -11.70 26.21
CA LEU A 450 10.62 -10.40 25.82
C LEU A 450 9.55 -9.29 25.77
N ILE A 451 8.34 -9.65 25.34
CA ILE A 451 7.17 -8.76 25.38
C ILE A 451 6.83 -8.40 26.82
N LYS A 452 6.75 -9.41 27.70
CA LYS A 452 6.43 -9.19 29.11
C LYS A 452 7.47 -8.34 29.83
N LYS A 453 8.76 -8.52 29.52
CA LYS A 453 9.85 -7.74 30.11
C LYS A 453 10.10 -6.38 29.46
N GLY A 454 9.26 -5.96 28.49
CA GLY A 454 9.42 -4.66 27.83
C GLY A 454 10.69 -4.54 26.96
N HIS A 455 11.43 -5.64 26.74
CA HIS A 455 12.58 -5.68 25.83
C HIS A 455 12.16 -5.75 24.35
N LEU A 456 10.90 -6.12 24.10
CA LEU A 456 10.23 -6.03 22.81
C LEU A 456 8.94 -5.21 22.98
N VAL A 457 9.00 -3.92 22.64
CA VAL A 457 7.84 -3.02 22.66
C VAL A 457 7.12 -3.18 21.32
N ILE A 458 5.84 -3.52 21.37
CA ILE A 458 4.99 -3.85 20.22
C ILE A 458 3.97 -2.75 19.96
#